data_AF-A0A7C5K2M2-F1
#
_entry.id   AF-A0A7C5K2M2-F1
#
_cell.length_a   1.000
_cell.length_b   1.000
_cell.length_c   1.000
_cell.angle_alpha   90.00
_cell.angle_beta   90.00
_cell.angle_gamma   90.00
#
_symmetry.space_group_name_H-M   'P 1'
#
loop_
_entity.id
_entity.type
_entity.pdbx_description
1 polymer ?
#
loop_
_entity_poly.entity_id
_entity_poly.type
_entity_poly.pdbx_seq_one_letter_code
_entity_poly.pdbx_strand_id
1 'polypeptide(L)'
;MAKRDRKREENRKKAISFIITLFMLFGTIAYYIVNYMSSIKSYEGVRFHNSDGVWSANVGGSKITFYTAPEEFLSLRIPNESVREIASKKTVYVAFDPNSTEQFLAAVDEVSLELATFLMEKGISLQRGVLQKNDRYKIPILNCSYAPVLMLREANSSEITGSPECLEFRAGNIRELFMLRDLIEFKISKEMQGGN
;
A
#
# COMPACT_ATOMS: atom_id res chain seq x y z
N MET A 1 -1.77 -40.55 -60.67
CA MET A 1 -2.08 -39.25 -60.02
C MET A 1 -2.52 -39.40 -58.57
N ALA A 2 -3.53 -40.23 -58.26
CA ALA A 2 -4.13 -40.37 -56.92
C ALA A 2 -3.17 -40.57 -55.71
N LYS A 3 -2.04 -41.28 -55.86
CA LYS A 3 -1.07 -41.47 -54.75
C LYS A 3 -0.35 -40.17 -54.33
N ARG A 4 -0.14 -39.22 -55.26
CA ARG A 4 0.51 -37.94 -54.95
C ARG A 4 -0.44 -37.00 -54.20
N ASP A 5 -1.73 -37.04 -54.53
CA ASP A 5 -2.75 -36.19 -53.91
C ASP A 5 -3.02 -36.62 -52.46
N ARG A 6 -3.09 -37.93 -52.19
CA ARG A 6 -3.24 -38.47 -50.83
C ARG A 6 -2.09 -38.07 -49.89
N LYS A 7 -0.84 -38.12 -50.39
CA LYS A 7 0.35 -37.71 -49.60
C LYS A 7 0.35 -36.20 -49.31
N ARG A 8 -0.11 -35.37 -50.26
CA ARG A 8 -0.25 -33.93 -50.05
C ARG A 8 -1.33 -33.62 -49.01
N GLU A 9 -2.44 -34.33 -49.02
CA GLU A 9 -3.52 -34.15 -48.05
C GLU A 9 -3.08 -34.54 -46.62
N GLU A 10 -2.36 -35.66 -46.48
CA GLU A 10 -1.79 -36.09 -45.20
C GLU A 10 -0.77 -35.08 -44.65
N ASN A 11 0.12 -34.58 -45.50
CA ASN A 11 1.09 -33.56 -45.10
C ASN A 11 0.41 -32.23 -44.74
N ARG A 12 -0.66 -31.84 -45.45
CA ARG A 12 -1.46 -30.66 -45.12
C ARG A 12 -2.17 -30.83 -43.77
N LYS A 13 -2.76 -32.00 -43.49
CA LYS A 13 -3.38 -32.31 -42.19
C LYS A 13 -2.37 -32.25 -41.05
N LYS A 14 -1.17 -32.81 -41.24
CA LYS A 14 -0.07 -32.72 -40.27
C LYS A 14 0.39 -31.28 -40.04
N ALA A 15 0.54 -30.49 -41.11
CA ALA A 15 0.93 -29.09 -41.01
C ALA A 15 -0.13 -28.25 -40.26
N ILE A 16 -1.42 -28.44 -40.56
CA ILE A 16 -2.52 -27.76 -39.85
C ILE A 16 -2.54 -28.17 -38.38
N SER A 17 -2.43 -29.47 -38.07
CA SER A 17 -2.36 -29.96 -36.69
C SER A 17 -1.20 -29.34 -35.93
N PHE A 18 -0.01 -29.27 -36.55
CA PHE A 18 1.17 -28.67 -35.95
C PHE A 18 0.97 -27.18 -35.65
N ILE A 19 0.41 -26.43 -36.59
CA ILE A 19 0.11 -24.99 -36.41
C ILE A 19 -0.88 -24.79 -35.24
N ILE A 20 -1.93 -25.61 -35.17
CA ILE A 20 -2.92 -25.54 -34.08
C ILE A 20 -2.25 -25.79 -32.72
N THR A 21 -1.42 -26.83 -32.60
CA THR A 21 -0.68 -27.12 -31.36
C THR A 21 0.27 -25.97 -30.99
N LEU A 22 0.93 -25.37 -31.97
CA LEU A 22 1.81 -24.22 -31.77
C LEU A 22 1.02 -23.02 -31.21
N PHE A 23 -0.15 -22.71 -31.79
CA PHE A 23 -1.01 -21.64 -31.28
C PHE A 23 -1.52 -21.89 -29.86
N MET A 24 -1.86 -23.14 -29.49
CA MET A 24 -2.25 -23.46 -28.11
C MET A 24 -1.11 -23.23 -27.12
N LEU A 25 0.12 -23.63 -27.48
CA LEU A 25 1.31 -23.39 -26.66
C LEU A 25 1.64 -21.90 -26.53
N PHE A 26 1.57 -21.13 -27.61
CA PHE A 26 1.77 -19.68 -27.54
C PHE A 26 0.65 -19.00 -26.74
N GLY A 27 -0.59 -19.49 -26.85
CA GLY A 27 -1.73 -18.96 -26.10
C GLY A 27 -1.55 -19.08 -24.59
N THR A 28 -1.09 -20.22 -24.09
CA THR A 28 -0.84 -20.41 -22.64
C THR A 28 0.32 -19.55 -22.16
N ILE A 29 1.44 -19.49 -22.90
CA ILE A 29 2.59 -18.64 -22.56
C ILE A 29 2.18 -17.15 -22.54
N ALA A 30 1.45 -16.70 -23.56
CA ALA A 30 0.96 -15.33 -23.63
C ALA A 30 0.03 -14.99 -22.46
N TYR A 31 -0.85 -15.91 -22.07
CA TYR A 31 -1.72 -15.75 -20.89
C TYR A 31 -0.92 -15.56 -19.60
N TYR A 32 0.12 -16.37 -19.37
CA TYR A 32 0.99 -16.22 -18.19
C TYR A 32 1.75 -14.89 -18.20
N ILE A 33 2.26 -14.45 -19.37
CA ILE A 33 2.97 -13.16 -19.48
C ILE A 33 2.02 -11.99 -19.21
N VAL A 34 0.82 -12.01 -19.77
CA VAL A 34 -0.17 -10.93 -19.58
C VAL A 34 -0.60 -10.82 -18.11
N ASN A 35 -0.83 -11.95 -17.43
CA ASN A 35 -1.15 -11.96 -16.01
C ASN A 35 0.02 -11.52 -15.11
N TYR A 36 1.25 -11.84 -15.49
CA TYR A 36 2.44 -11.37 -14.77
C TYR A 36 2.66 -9.85 -14.96
N MET A 37 2.32 -9.30 -16.12
CA MET A 37 2.43 -7.86 -16.34
C MET A 37 1.31 -7.07 -15.67
N SER A 38 0.08 -7.61 -15.61
CA SER A 38 -1.03 -6.95 -14.90
C SER A 38 -0.82 -6.91 -13.38
N SER A 39 -0.01 -7.83 -12.84
CA SER A 39 0.37 -7.85 -11.43
C SER A 39 1.53 -6.91 -11.08
N ILE A 40 2.14 -6.23 -12.06
CA ILE A 40 3.21 -5.25 -11.82
C ILE A 40 2.70 -3.85 -12.09
N LYS A 41 2.77 -3.00 -11.07
CA LYS A 41 2.42 -1.57 -11.15
C LYS A 41 3.59 -0.71 -10.73
N SER A 42 3.66 0.51 -11.25
CA SER A 42 4.72 1.45 -10.89
C SER A 42 4.12 2.71 -10.30
N TYR A 43 4.62 3.14 -9.15
CA TYR A 43 4.23 4.37 -8.49
C TYR A 43 5.48 5.08 -7.99
N GLU A 44 5.65 6.34 -8.39
CA GLU A 44 6.78 7.17 -7.99
C GLU A 44 8.18 6.52 -8.19
N GLY A 45 8.32 5.75 -9.28
CA GLY A 45 9.56 5.06 -9.64
C GLY A 45 9.76 3.69 -8.96
N VAL A 46 8.88 3.31 -8.04
CA VAL A 46 8.91 2.02 -7.35
C VAL A 46 7.99 1.03 -8.05
N ARG A 47 8.47 -0.21 -8.25
CA ARG A 47 7.68 -1.32 -8.80
C ARG A 47 7.03 -2.11 -7.67
N PHE A 48 5.71 -2.26 -7.78
CA PHE A 48 4.85 -3.04 -6.91
C PHE A 48 4.48 -4.34 -7.63
N HIS A 49 4.47 -5.43 -6.88
CA HIS A 49 4.12 -6.76 -7.33
C HIS A 49 2.91 -7.24 -6.54
N ASN A 50 1.83 -7.60 -7.23
CA ASN A 50 0.69 -8.29 -6.64
C ASN A 50 0.93 -9.80 -6.72
N SER A 51 0.94 -10.48 -5.57
CA SER A 51 0.87 -11.94 -5.51
C SER A 51 -0.34 -12.28 -4.66
N ASP A 52 -1.28 -13.02 -5.24
CA ASP A 52 -2.46 -13.55 -4.53
C ASP A 52 -3.28 -12.46 -3.82
N GLY A 53 -3.40 -11.28 -4.44
CA GLY A 53 -4.15 -10.15 -3.88
C GLY A 53 -3.35 -9.28 -2.92
N VAL A 54 -2.11 -9.66 -2.59
CA VAL A 54 -1.23 -8.91 -1.70
C VAL A 54 -0.23 -8.10 -2.52
N TRP A 55 -0.21 -6.78 -2.33
CA TRP A 55 0.76 -5.91 -2.97
C TRP A 55 2.06 -5.89 -2.17
N SER A 56 3.20 -5.92 -2.83
CA SER A 56 4.49 -5.74 -2.18
C SER A 56 5.47 -4.98 -3.06
N ALA A 57 6.38 -4.22 -2.46
CA ALA A 57 7.43 -3.51 -3.16
C ALA A 57 8.73 -3.55 -2.36
N ASN A 58 9.87 -3.45 -3.05
CA ASN A 58 11.16 -3.23 -2.41
C ASN A 58 11.43 -1.72 -2.38
N VAL A 59 11.39 -1.13 -1.18
CA VAL A 59 11.59 0.31 -0.94
C VAL A 59 12.68 0.47 0.10
N GLY A 60 13.73 1.22 -0.22
CA GLY A 60 14.86 1.39 0.71
C GLY A 60 15.58 0.09 1.08
N GLY A 61 15.54 -0.95 0.22
CA GLY A 61 16.16 -2.25 0.49
C GLY A 61 15.31 -3.19 1.35
N SER A 62 14.16 -2.75 1.83
CA SER A 62 13.20 -3.57 2.58
C SER A 62 12.01 -3.95 1.69
N LYS A 63 11.56 -5.21 1.80
CA LYS A 63 10.29 -5.62 1.20
C LYS A 63 9.15 -5.19 2.11
N ILE A 64 8.28 -4.31 1.60
CA ILE A 64 7.08 -3.83 2.30
C ILE A 64 5.86 -4.47 1.65
N THR A 65 4.89 -4.86 2.47
CA THR A 65 3.61 -5.39 2.04
C THR A 65 2.55 -4.31 2.22
N PHE A 66 1.67 -4.18 1.24
CA PHE A 66 0.61 -3.18 1.18
C PHE A 66 -0.74 -3.88 1.03
N TYR A 67 -1.74 -3.34 1.71
CA TYR A 67 -3.12 -3.80 1.66
C TYR A 67 -3.89 -3.13 0.51
N THR A 68 -3.36 -2.00 0.03
CA THR A 68 -3.96 -1.19 -1.01
C THR A 68 -3.12 -1.19 -2.28
N ALA A 69 -3.79 -1.07 -3.43
CA ALA A 69 -3.11 -0.96 -4.71
C ALA A 69 -2.40 0.40 -4.81
N PRO A 70 -1.21 0.46 -5.43
CA PRO A 70 -0.43 1.69 -5.48
C PRO A 70 -1.11 2.84 -6.23
N GLU A 71 -2.05 2.57 -7.14
CA GLU A 71 -2.86 3.59 -7.78
C GLU A 71 -3.82 4.29 -6.82
N GLU A 72 -4.24 3.63 -5.74
CA GLU A 72 -5.16 4.20 -4.75
C GLU A 72 -4.47 5.29 -3.93
N PHE A 73 -3.14 5.21 -3.77
CA PHE A 73 -2.31 6.26 -3.17
C PHE A 73 -2.44 7.61 -3.89
N LEU A 74 -2.80 7.65 -5.18
CA LEU A 74 -2.91 8.90 -5.93
C LEU A 74 -4.00 9.83 -5.38
N SER A 75 -5.00 9.27 -4.71
CA SER A 75 -6.10 10.01 -4.11
C SER A 75 -5.69 10.77 -2.84
N LEU A 76 -4.62 10.33 -2.18
CA LEU A 76 -4.12 10.90 -0.93
C LEU A 76 -2.74 11.49 -1.12
N ARG A 77 -2.53 12.72 -0.64
CA ARG A 77 -1.23 13.38 -0.71
C ARG A 77 -0.80 13.79 0.69
N ILE A 78 0.26 13.14 1.18
CA ILE A 78 0.99 13.60 2.36
C ILE A 78 2.05 14.59 1.88
N PRO A 79 2.11 15.83 2.41
CA PRO A 79 3.17 16.76 2.08
C PRO A 79 4.55 16.19 2.42
N ASN A 80 5.53 16.36 1.52
CA ASN A 80 6.87 15.77 1.68
C ASN A 80 7.59 16.33 2.93
N GLU A 81 7.32 17.57 3.31
CA GLU A 81 7.80 18.18 4.54
C GLU A 81 7.29 17.45 5.79
N SER A 82 6.05 16.96 5.81
CA SER A 82 5.54 16.17 6.93
C SER A 82 6.21 14.80 7.01
N VAL A 83 6.45 14.15 5.86
CA VAL A 83 7.17 12.87 5.79
C VAL A 83 8.59 13.04 6.33
N ARG A 84 9.28 14.11 5.93
CA ARG A 84 10.61 14.45 6.42
C ARG A 84 10.63 14.71 7.91
N GLU A 85 9.66 15.48 8.41
CA GLU A 85 9.53 15.76 9.84
C GLU A 85 9.37 14.46 10.63
N ILE A 86 8.47 13.56 10.20
CA ILE A 86 8.27 12.25 10.82
C ILE A 86 9.54 11.40 10.78
N ALA A 87 10.17 11.27 9.60
CA ALA A 87 11.37 10.45 9.42
C ALA A 87 12.60 10.96 10.20
N SER A 88 12.65 12.26 10.51
CA SER A 88 13.77 12.87 11.25
C SER A 88 13.69 12.69 12.77
N LYS A 89 12.53 12.27 13.31
CA LYS A 89 12.26 12.27 14.75
C LYS A 89 12.47 10.90 15.36
N LYS A 90 12.94 10.88 16.61
CA LYS A 90 13.05 9.64 17.40
C LYS A 90 11.72 9.17 17.96
N THR A 91 10.73 10.06 18.04
CA THR A 91 9.42 9.77 18.59
C THR A 91 8.35 10.45 17.75
N VAL A 92 7.31 9.69 17.43
CA VAL A 92 6.12 10.15 16.69
C VAL A 92 4.91 9.81 17.54
N TYR A 93 3.92 10.69 17.53
CA TYR A 93 2.71 10.52 18.28
C TYR A 93 1.54 10.20 17.35
N VAL A 94 0.67 9.28 17.76
CA VAL A 94 -0.61 9.03 17.12
C VAL A 94 -1.72 9.38 18.10
N ALA A 95 -2.58 10.31 17.71
CA ALA A 95 -3.75 10.70 18.45
C ALA A 95 -5.00 10.28 17.68
N PHE A 96 -6.03 9.77 18.32
CA PHE A 96 -7.28 9.41 17.66
C PHE A 96 -8.50 9.92 18.41
N ASP A 97 -9.64 10.09 17.72
CA ASP A 97 -10.89 10.44 18.37
C ASP A 97 -11.48 9.20 19.07
N PRO A 98 -11.52 9.17 20.41
CA PRO A 98 -12.01 8.00 21.12
C PRO A 98 -13.53 7.83 21.06
N ASN A 99 -14.26 8.78 20.46
CA ASN A 99 -15.71 8.75 20.27
C ASN A 99 -16.12 8.27 18.87
N SER A 100 -15.18 7.83 18.03
CA SER A 100 -15.45 7.15 16.75
C SER A 100 -16.19 5.82 16.92
N THR A 101 -16.71 5.27 15.83
CA THR A 101 -17.37 3.97 15.81
C THR A 101 -16.44 2.85 16.27
N GLU A 102 -17.00 1.79 16.88
CA GLU A 102 -16.23 0.63 17.37
C GLU A 102 -15.34 0.00 16.29
N GLN A 103 -15.87 -0.11 15.07
CA GLN A 103 -15.15 -0.72 13.96
C GLN A 103 -13.98 0.17 13.52
N PHE A 104 -14.17 1.49 13.53
CA PHE A 104 -13.10 2.44 13.27
C PHE A 104 -12.03 2.40 14.35
N LEU A 105 -12.42 2.36 15.63
CA LEU A 105 -11.48 2.29 16.76
C LEU A 105 -10.63 1.00 16.72
N ALA A 106 -11.23 -0.14 16.37
CA ALA A 106 -10.49 -1.39 16.17
C ALA A 106 -9.45 -1.28 15.05
N ALA A 107 -9.81 -0.64 13.93
CA ALA A 107 -8.88 -0.39 12.83
C ALA A 107 -7.76 0.60 13.23
N VAL A 108 -8.07 1.60 14.05
CA VAL A 108 -7.06 2.51 14.62
C VAL A 108 -6.08 1.77 15.51
N ASP A 109 -6.55 0.83 16.34
CA ASP A 109 -5.69 -0.01 17.17
C ASP A 109 -4.73 -0.85 16.31
N GLU A 110 -5.25 -1.50 15.27
CA GLU A 110 -4.46 -2.32 14.33
C GLU A 110 -3.43 -1.48 13.57
N VAL A 111 -3.85 -0.40 12.92
CA VAL A 111 -2.97 0.51 12.18
C VAL A 111 -1.91 1.13 13.08
N SER A 112 -2.26 1.51 14.32
CA SER A 112 -1.29 2.05 15.27
C SER A 112 -0.22 1.02 15.65
N LEU A 113 -0.59 -0.25 15.80
CA LEU A 113 0.33 -1.32 16.15
C LEU A 113 1.26 -1.68 14.98
N GLU A 114 0.72 -1.78 13.77
CA GLU A 114 1.50 -2.02 12.55
C GLU A 114 2.50 -0.87 12.32
N LEU A 115 2.05 0.39 12.40
CA LEU A 115 2.93 1.55 12.30
C LEU A 115 3.99 1.56 13.40
N ALA A 116 3.64 1.21 14.64
CA ALA A 116 4.62 1.16 15.73
C ALA A 116 5.72 0.13 15.46
N THR A 117 5.35 -1.03 14.90
CA THR A 117 6.29 -2.09 14.52
C THR A 117 7.21 -1.61 13.40
N PHE A 118 6.63 -1.08 12.32
CA PHE A 118 7.39 -0.54 11.19
C PHE A 118 8.34 0.59 11.59
N LEU A 119 7.86 1.58 12.35
CA LEU A 119 8.65 2.73 12.78
C LEU A 119 9.79 2.32 13.73
N MET A 120 9.54 1.34 14.59
CA MET A 120 10.56 0.82 15.51
C MET A 120 11.73 0.17 14.75
N GLU A 121 11.47 -0.54 13.64
CA GLU A 121 12.53 -1.07 12.76
C GLU A 121 13.37 0.06 12.13
N LYS A 122 12.81 1.27 12.02
CA LYS A 122 13.50 2.48 11.57
C LYS A 122 14.12 3.30 12.71
N GLY A 123 14.06 2.82 13.95
CA GLY A 123 14.58 3.52 15.13
C GLY A 123 13.69 4.65 15.65
N ILE A 124 12.41 4.66 15.27
CA ILE A 124 11.42 5.66 15.65
C ILE A 124 10.39 5.02 16.60
N SER A 125 10.19 5.59 17.79
CA SER A 125 9.17 5.13 18.73
C SER A 125 7.82 5.78 18.44
N LEU A 126 6.74 4.99 18.42
CA LEU A 126 5.38 5.50 18.31
C LEU A 126 4.71 5.54 19.70
N GLN A 127 4.16 6.69 20.07
CA GLN A 127 3.37 6.89 21.30
C GLN A 127 1.91 7.17 20.96
N ARG A 128 0.99 6.55 21.71
CA ARG A 128 -0.45 6.68 21.47
C ARG A 128 -1.11 7.62 22.46
N GLY A 129 -2.15 8.31 22.01
CA GLY A 129 -3.03 9.11 22.85
C GLY A 129 -4.40 9.34 22.21
N VAL A 130 -5.25 10.05 22.93
CA VAL A 130 -6.59 10.43 22.48
C VAL A 130 -6.68 11.92 22.19
N LEU A 131 -7.56 12.32 21.27
CA LEU A 131 -7.79 13.74 20.97
C LEU A 131 -8.59 14.45 22.06
N GLN A 132 -9.33 13.69 22.88
CA GLN A 132 -10.17 14.21 23.96
C GLN A 132 -10.30 13.19 25.08
N LYS A 133 -10.58 13.65 26.29
CA LYS A 133 -10.78 12.78 27.46
C LYS A 133 -11.98 11.87 27.25
N ASN A 134 -11.85 10.60 27.60
CA ASN A 134 -12.98 9.67 27.70
C ASN A 134 -12.75 8.61 28.79
N ASP A 135 -13.78 7.81 29.07
CA ASP A 135 -13.71 6.77 30.11
C ASP A 135 -13.16 5.43 29.60
N ARG A 136 -13.23 5.18 28.28
CA ARG A 136 -12.75 3.92 27.69
C ARG A 136 -11.22 3.85 27.61
N TYR A 137 -10.53 4.94 27.26
CA TYR A 137 -9.08 4.94 27.06
C TYR A 137 -8.37 5.73 28.15
N LYS A 138 -7.61 5.04 29.00
CA LYS A 138 -6.78 5.64 30.06
C LYS A 138 -5.38 6.02 29.54
N ILE A 139 -5.32 6.74 28.42
CA ILE A 139 -4.07 7.22 27.80
C ILE A 139 -4.07 8.76 27.71
N PRO A 140 -2.90 9.40 27.53
CA PRO A 140 -2.80 10.86 27.51
C PRO A 140 -3.61 11.51 26.39
N ILE A 141 -4.01 12.76 26.62
CA ILE A 141 -4.58 13.61 25.58
C ILE A 141 -3.43 14.21 24.76
N LEU A 142 -3.46 13.97 23.45
CA LEU A 142 -2.46 14.48 22.51
C LEU A 142 -3.12 15.45 21.54
N ASN A 143 -2.38 16.49 21.20
CA ASN A 143 -2.75 17.52 20.22
C ASN A 143 -1.48 17.97 19.48
N CYS A 144 -1.61 18.92 18.55
CA CYS A 144 -0.49 19.39 17.74
C CYS A 144 0.72 19.96 18.50
N SER A 145 0.64 20.20 19.83
CA SER A 145 1.80 20.65 20.63
C SER A 145 2.84 19.55 20.87
N TYR A 146 2.53 18.28 20.58
CA TYR A 146 3.41 17.12 20.79
C TYR A 146 4.17 16.70 19.51
N ALA A 147 4.39 17.61 18.56
CA ALA A 147 4.92 17.35 17.22
C ALA A 147 6.13 16.37 17.14
N PRO A 148 6.17 15.44 16.15
CA PRO A 148 5.16 15.24 15.11
C PRO A 148 3.98 14.40 15.62
N VAL A 149 2.75 14.82 15.28
CA VAL A 149 1.52 14.12 15.65
C VAL A 149 0.71 13.73 14.42
N LEU A 150 0.29 12.47 14.35
CA LEU A 150 -0.67 11.95 13.40
C LEU A 150 -2.03 11.87 14.10
N MET A 151 -2.96 12.74 13.73
CA MET A 151 -4.32 12.77 14.27
C MET A 151 -5.24 11.96 13.35
N LEU A 152 -5.85 10.89 13.86
CA LEU A 152 -6.75 10.01 13.13
C LEU A 152 -8.20 10.30 13.53
N ARG A 153 -9.04 10.63 12.56
CA ARG A 153 -10.47 10.90 12.77
C ARG A 153 -11.33 10.15 11.76
N GLU A 154 -12.48 9.68 12.23
CA GLU A 154 -13.56 9.24 11.36
C GLU A 154 -14.29 10.45 10.78
N ALA A 155 -14.63 10.40 9.50
CA ALA A 155 -15.31 11.46 8.76
C ALA A 155 -16.21 10.86 7.67
N ASN A 156 -16.87 11.69 6.87
CA ASN A 156 -17.66 11.24 5.72
C ASN A 156 -16.84 11.11 4.43
N SER A 157 -15.63 11.67 4.42
CA SER A 157 -14.74 11.70 3.26
C SER A 157 -13.29 11.64 3.70
N SER A 158 -12.46 11.03 2.86
CA SER A 158 -11.02 10.97 3.06
C SER A 158 -10.34 12.31 2.81
N GLU A 159 -9.55 12.78 3.75
CA GLU A 159 -8.78 14.02 3.64
C GLU A 159 -7.52 13.97 4.51
N ILE A 160 -6.41 14.48 3.98
CA ILE A 160 -5.19 14.77 4.76
C ILE A 160 -5.05 16.29 4.83
N THR A 161 -5.08 16.84 6.03
CA THR A 161 -4.89 18.27 6.29
C THR A 161 -3.87 18.49 7.40
N GLY A 162 -3.56 19.74 7.71
CA GLY A 162 -2.71 20.11 8.83
C GLY A 162 -1.37 20.72 8.41
N SER A 163 -0.42 20.71 9.35
CA SER A 163 0.92 21.26 9.19
C SER A 163 1.97 20.13 9.09
N PRO A 164 3.24 20.44 8.77
CA PRO A 164 4.29 19.43 8.69
C PRO A 164 4.48 18.64 9.99
N GLU A 165 4.26 19.31 11.12
CA GLU A 165 4.39 18.79 12.48
C GLU A 165 3.10 18.15 13.02
N CYS A 166 1.95 18.40 12.40
CA CYS A 166 0.66 17.89 12.85
C CYS A 166 -0.22 17.57 11.67
N LEU A 167 -0.22 16.30 11.28
CA LEU A 167 -1.06 15.81 10.19
C LEU A 167 -2.38 15.32 10.76
N GLU A 168 -3.47 15.83 10.21
CA GLU A 168 -4.81 15.32 10.47
C GLU A 168 -5.26 14.47 9.29
N PHE A 169 -5.48 13.19 9.57
CA PHE A 169 -6.11 12.27 8.66
C PHE A 169 -7.56 12.04 9.04
N ARG A 170 -8.45 12.37 8.12
CA ARG A 170 -9.89 12.16 8.21
C ARG A 170 -10.23 11.04 7.26
N ALA A 171 -10.80 9.96 7.76
CA ALA A 171 -11.10 8.75 6.99
C ALA A 171 -12.61 8.54 6.90
N GLY A 172 -13.11 8.37 5.68
CA GLY A 172 -14.50 8.02 5.37
C GLY A 172 -14.87 6.59 5.76
N ASN A 173 -13.89 5.69 5.81
CA ASN A 173 -14.08 4.28 6.12
C ASN A 173 -12.77 3.63 6.58
N ILE A 174 -12.88 2.37 7.03
CA ILE A 174 -11.75 1.57 7.54
C ILE A 174 -10.67 1.33 6.47
N ARG A 175 -11.05 1.07 5.22
CA ARG A 175 -10.10 0.82 4.12
C ARG A 175 -9.17 2.01 3.91
N GLU A 176 -9.71 3.23 3.99
CA GLU A 176 -8.93 4.45 3.86
C GLU A 176 -7.90 4.64 4.99
N LEU A 177 -8.18 4.12 6.19
CA LEU A 177 -7.22 4.12 7.30
C LEU A 177 -6.03 3.19 7.02
N PHE A 178 -6.27 2.00 6.47
CA PHE A 178 -5.20 1.11 6.02
C PHE A 178 -4.42 1.69 4.83
N MET A 179 -5.11 2.38 3.92
CA MET A 179 -4.46 3.11 2.82
C MET A 179 -3.51 4.19 3.34
N LEU A 180 -3.89 4.92 4.39
CA LEU A 180 -3.01 5.87 5.05
C LEU A 180 -1.76 5.17 5.60
N ARG A 181 -1.94 4.05 6.29
CA ARG A 181 -0.83 3.28 6.87
C ARG A 181 0.17 2.89 5.79
N ASP A 182 -0.32 2.25 4.74
CA ASP A 182 0.46 1.87 3.56
C ASP A 182 1.21 3.07 2.96
N LEU A 183 0.53 4.21 2.81
CA LEU A 183 1.12 5.43 2.26
C LEU A 183 2.22 6.01 3.14
N ILE A 184 2.02 6.03 4.47
CA ILE A 184 3.03 6.49 5.44
C ILE A 184 4.27 5.60 5.39
N GLU A 185 4.10 4.28 5.42
CA GLU A 185 5.20 3.32 5.35
C GLU A 185 6.00 3.47 4.05
N PHE A 186 5.30 3.61 2.93
CA PHE A 186 5.91 3.86 1.62
C PHE A 186 6.73 5.15 1.63
N LYS A 187 6.12 6.26 2.06
CA LYS A 187 6.72 7.59 2.01
C LYS A 187 7.94 7.69 2.93
N ILE A 188 7.85 7.17 4.15
CA ILE A 188 8.98 7.16 5.10
C ILE A 188 10.12 6.30 4.56
N SER A 189 9.83 5.09 4.06
CA SER A 189 10.86 4.19 3.52
C SER A 189 11.58 4.79 2.32
N LYS A 190 10.85 5.52 1.47
CA LYS A 190 11.42 6.23 0.34
C LYS A 190 12.25 7.44 0.77
N GLU A 191 11.79 8.23 1.73
CA GLU A 191 12.52 9.40 2.23
C GLU A 191 13.87 9.01 2.85
N MET A 192 13.89 7.95 3.67
CA MET A 192 15.12 7.47 4.31
C MET A 192 16.14 6.91 3.30
N GLN A 193 15.72 6.56 2.08
CA GLN A 193 16.64 6.14 1.01
C GLN A 193 17.30 7.34 0.29
N GLY A 194 16.58 8.46 0.19
CA GLY A 194 17.03 9.66 -0.55
C GLY A 194 17.97 10.57 0.24
N GLY A 195 18.21 10.30 1.52
CA GLY A 195 19.04 11.12 2.43
C GLY A 195 20.55 10.85 2.40
N ASN A 196 21.07 10.15 1.38
CA ASN A 196 22.51 9.93 1.17
C ASN A 196 23.06 10.78 0.03
#